data_AF-A0A948E1C4-F1
#
_entry.id   AF-A0A948E1C4-F1
#
_cell.length_a   1.000
_cell.length_b   1.000
_cell.length_c   1.000
_cell.angle_alpha   90.00
_cell.angle_beta   90.00
_cell.angle_gamma   90.00
#
_symmetry.space_group_name_H-M   'P 1'
#
loop_
_entity.id
_entity.type
_entity.pdbx_description
1 polymer ?
#
loop_
_entity_poly.entity_id
_entity_poly.type
_entity_poly.pdbx_seq_one_letter_code
_entity_poly.pdbx_strand_id
1 'polypeptide(L)'
;MTILEELTEILNLNENEEEYELGDEIDKICNVYGVTLVIDAAYRILSNSCLKKNWYDCITVIFFIVSDGKKFSFSKTLLIARLYLCLENTEDNNEEDWDNLVWSIVSALKNIPYTSYWDPLEDSVIKKTMKYLKKNSVTIDNCLDKLSCSTTLN
;
A
#
# COMPACT_ATOMS: atom_id res chain seq x y z
N MET A 1 20.05 -5.91 -5.00
CA MET A 1 18.60 -5.79 -5.11
C MET A 1 18.08 -5.19 -3.82
N THR A 2 17.31 -4.11 -3.90
CA THR A 2 16.64 -3.51 -2.75
C THR A 2 15.29 -4.18 -2.51
N ILE A 3 14.74 -4.09 -1.29
CA ILE A 3 13.40 -4.63 -0.99
C ILE A 3 12.31 -4.05 -1.90
N LEU A 4 12.47 -2.80 -2.36
CA LEU A 4 11.52 -2.17 -3.26
C LEU A 4 11.58 -2.78 -4.66
N GLU A 5 12.79 -3.09 -5.15
CA GLU A 5 13.00 -3.78 -6.43
C GLU A 5 12.41 -5.19 -6.39
N GLU A 6 12.72 -5.94 -5.33
CA GLU A 6 12.25 -7.34 -5.16
C GLU A 6 10.74 -7.42 -4.99
N LEU A 7 10.14 -6.52 -4.18
CA LEU A 7 8.69 -6.44 -4.08
C LEU A 7 8.07 -6.11 -5.43
N THR A 8 8.62 -5.15 -6.18
CA THR A 8 8.09 -4.81 -7.51
C THR A 8 8.19 -5.98 -8.50
N GLU A 9 9.25 -6.79 -8.42
CA GLU A 9 9.41 -8.00 -9.23
C GLU A 9 8.33 -9.05 -8.90
N ILE A 10 8.11 -9.34 -7.61
CA ILE A 10 7.03 -10.23 -7.14
C ILE A 10 5.67 -9.79 -7.69
N LEU A 11 5.36 -8.49 -7.61
CA LEU A 11 4.08 -7.98 -8.11
C LEU A 11 3.93 -8.13 -9.63
N ASN A 12 5.01 -7.95 -10.40
CA ASN A 12 4.97 -8.15 -11.85
C ASN A 12 4.86 -9.63 -12.26
N LEU A 13 5.34 -10.57 -11.43
CA LEU A 13 5.20 -12.01 -11.70
C LEU A 13 3.76 -12.50 -11.51
N ASN A 14 3.05 -11.94 -10.52
CA ASN A 14 1.65 -12.26 -10.23
C ASN A 14 0.70 -11.98 -11.42
N GLU A 15 1.02 -11.03 -12.29
CA GLU A 15 0.21 -10.74 -13.48
C GLU A 15 0.31 -11.83 -14.57
N ASN A 16 1.33 -12.71 -14.52
CA ASN A 16 1.72 -13.57 -15.64
C ASN A 16 1.55 -15.08 -15.41
N GLU A 17 1.24 -15.53 -14.19
CA GLU A 17 1.18 -16.97 -13.87
C GLU A 17 -0.15 -17.36 -13.22
N GLU A 18 -0.83 -18.36 -13.81
CA GLU A 18 -2.14 -18.87 -13.33
C GLU A 18 -2.07 -19.57 -11.95
N GLU A 19 -0.86 -19.88 -11.45
CA GLU A 19 -0.62 -20.62 -10.20
C GLU A 19 0.37 -19.90 -9.26
N TYR A 20 0.43 -18.56 -9.33
CA TYR A 20 1.31 -17.78 -8.46
C TYR A 20 0.76 -17.68 -7.03
N GLU A 21 1.39 -18.37 -6.09
CA GLU A 21 1.05 -18.27 -4.66
C GLU A 21 1.66 -17.01 -4.04
N LEU A 22 1.04 -15.85 -4.28
CA LEU A 22 1.49 -14.55 -3.77
C LEU A 22 1.77 -14.55 -2.25
N GLY A 23 0.99 -15.32 -1.47
CA GLY A 23 1.20 -15.46 -0.02
C GLY A 23 2.57 -16.05 0.35
N ASP A 24 3.01 -17.09 -0.34
CA ASP A 24 4.29 -17.75 -0.10
C ASP A 24 5.47 -16.81 -0.41
N GLU A 25 5.35 -16.01 -1.45
CA GLU A 25 6.36 -15.03 -1.84
C GLU A 25 6.43 -13.85 -0.87
N ILE A 26 5.27 -13.39 -0.36
CA ILE A 26 5.21 -12.42 0.74
C ILE A 26 5.90 -12.96 1.99
N ASP A 27 5.72 -14.24 2.30
CA ASP A 27 6.36 -14.87 3.45
C ASP A 27 7.87 -14.97 3.29
N LYS A 28 8.35 -15.35 2.10
CA LYS A 28 9.78 -15.36 1.77
C LYS A 28 10.40 -13.97 1.96
N ILE A 29 9.84 -12.93 1.36
CA ILE A 29 10.40 -11.57 1.47
C ILE A 29 10.30 -11.03 2.92
N CYS A 30 9.22 -11.34 3.65
CA CYS A 30 9.11 -11.01 5.08
C CYS A 30 10.17 -11.70 5.93
N ASN A 31 10.53 -12.94 5.62
CA ASN A 31 11.56 -13.69 6.35
C ASN A 31 12.97 -13.13 6.09
N VAL A 32 13.22 -12.61 4.88
CA VAL A 32 14.53 -12.04 4.52
C VAL A 32 14.73 -10.63 5.09
N TYR A 33 13.74 -9.75 4.92
CA TYR A 33 13.88 -8.33 5.25
C TYR A 33 13.17 -7.90 6.55
N GLY A 34 12.23 -8.71 7.02
CA GLY A 34 11.36 -8.36 8.13
C GLY A 34 10.11 -7.60 7.68
N VAL A 35 9.00 -7.93 8.32
CA VAL A 35 7.64 -7.44 8.01
C VAL A 35 7.56 -5.90 7.97
N THR A 36 8.26 -5.20 8.87
CA THR A 36 8.22 -3.74 8.93
C THR A 36 8.80 -3.10 7.67
N LEU A 37 9.89 -3.66 7.12
CA LEU A 37 10.48 -3.14 5.90
C LEU A 37 9.60 -3.44 4.69
N VAL A 38 8.94 -4.60 4.65
CA VAL A 38 7.99 -4.94 3.57
C VAL A 38 6.81 -3.97 3.57
N ILE A 39 6.23 -3.67 4.74
CA ILE A 39 5.17 -2.65 4.87
C ILE A 39 5.65 -1.26 4.45
N ASP A 40 6.88 -0.87 4.82
CA ASP A 40 7.46 0.41 4.38
C ASP A 40 7.64 0.47 2.86
N ALA A 41 8.10 -0.63 2.24
CA ALA A 41 8.24 -0.72 0.79
C ALA A 41 6.89 -0.62 0.07
N ALA A 42 5.88 -1.39 0.51
CA ALA A 42 4.53 -1.30 -0.02
C ALA A 42 3.95 0.12 0.15
N TYR A 43 4.14 0.75 1.30
CA TYR A 43 3.71 2.12 1.55
C TYR A 43 4.38 3.14 0.61
N ARG A 44 5.66 2.95 0.26
CA ARG A 44 6.36 3.81 -0.72
C ARG A 44 5.78 3.66 -2.12
N ILE A 45 5.40 2.44 -2.53
CA ILE A 45 4.71 2.22 -3.82
C ILE A 45 3.35 2.92 -3.82
N LEU A 46 2.55 2.74 -2.76
CA LEU A 46 1.27 3.44 -2.58
C LEU A 46 1.42 4.97 -2.56
N SER A 47 2.58 5.48 -2.17
CA SER A 47 2.85 6.91 -2.12
C SER A 47 3.30 7.49 -3.46
N ASN A 48 3.57 6.67 -4.48
CA ASN A 48 4.07 7.09 -5.78
C ASN A 48 2.98 6.93 -6.85
N SER A 49 2.52 8.04 -7.42
CA SER A 49 1.48 8.05 -8.46
C SER A 49 1.93 7.40 -9.77
N CYS A 50 3.23 7.41 -10.09
CA CYS A 50 3.79 6.71 -11.26
C CYS A 50 3.72 5.18 -11.13
N LEU A 51 3.52 4.65 -9.93
CA LEU A 51 3.38 3.22 -9.66
C LEU A 51 1.93 2.82 -9.34
N LYS A 52 0.95 3.65 -9.74
CA LYS A 52 -0.48 3.42 -9.48
C LYS A 52 -0.97 2.03 -9.92
N LYS A 53 -0.42 1.49 -11.02
CA LYS A 53 -0.74 0.14 -11.49
C LYS A 53 -0.49 -0.97 -10.45
N ASN A 54 0.47 -0.78 -9.55
CA ASN A 54 0.85 -1.76 -8.53
C ASN A 54 0.12 -1.54 -7.19
N TRP A 55 -0.78 -0.54 -7.11
CA TRP A 55 -1.42 -0.20 -5.84
C TRP A 55 -2.29 -1.33 -5.30
N TYR A 56 -3.08 -1.98 -6.16
CA TYR A 56 -3.93 -3.10 -5.75
C TYR A 56 -3.10 -4.21 -5.10
N ASP A 57 -2.05 -4.66 -5.78
CA ASP A 57 -1.20 -5.73 -5.26
C ASP A 57 -0.48 -5.32 -3.97
N CYS A 58 -0.05 -4.06 -3.85
CA CYS A 58 0.51 -3.56 -2.60
C CYS A 58 -0.50 -3.57 -1.45
N ILE A 59 -1.77 -3.23 -1.71
CA ILE A 59 -2.84 -3.31 -0.72
C ILE A 59 -3.05 -4.79 -0.33
N THR A 60 -3.03 -5.70 -1.30
CA THR A 60 -3.12 -7.15 -1.07
C THR A 60 -1.97 -7.66 -0.20
N VAL A 61 -0.73 -7.23 -0.46
CA VAL A 61 0.43 -7.56 0.39
C VAL A 61 0.21 -7.09 1.84
N ILE A 62 -0.28 -5.86 2.02
CA ILE A 62 -0.60 -5.32 3.35
C ILE A 62 -1.72 -6.14 4.00
N PHE A 63 -2.74 -6.54 3.25
CA PHE A 63 -3.82 -7.39 3.73
C PHE A 63 -3.28 -8.74 4.24
N PHE A 64 -2.46 -9.45 3.47
CA PHE A 64 -1.85 -10.70 3.92
C PHE A 64 -1.10 -10.53 5.24
N ILE A 65 -0.23 -9.52 5.33
CA ILE A 65 0.56 -9.24 6.53
C ILE A 65 -0.33 -8.95 7.75
N VAL A 66 -1.38 -8.15 7.56
CA VAL A 66 -2.28 -7.71 8.64
C VAL A 66 -3.21 -8.86 9.07
N SER A 67 -3.76 -9.62 8.13
CA SER A 67 -4.68 -10.73 8.38
C SER A 67 -3.98 -11.90 9.08
N ASP A 68 -2.70 -12.14 8.79
CA ASP A 68 -1.87 -13.10 9.52
C ASP A 68 -1.51 -12.64 10.95
N GLY A 69 -1.88 -11.41 11.33
CA GLY A 69 -1.57 -10.85 12.64
C GLY A 69 -0.07 -10.59 12.84
N LYS A 70 0.70 -10.46 11.75
CA LYS A 70 2.14 -10.22 11.83
C LYS A 70 2.39 -8.84 12.44
N LYS A 71 3.29 -8.79 13.43
CA LYS A 71 3.63 -7.53 14.11
C LYS A 71 4.62 -6.73 13.28
N PHE A 72 4.33 -5.45 13.11
CA PHE A 72 5.23 -4.50 12.45
C PHE A 72 5.24 -3.16 13.18
N SER A 73 6.35 -2.43 13.06
CA SER A 73 6.54 -1.12 13.66
C SER A 73 6.36 -0.02 12.61
N PHE A 74 5.12 0.19 12.19
CA PHE A 74 4.73 1.25 11.25
C PHE A 74 3.52 2.01 11.77
N SER A 75 3.41 3.30 11.45
CA SER A 75 2.28 4.12 11.91
C SER A 75 0.99 3.67 11.24
N LYS A 76 0.10 3.02 12.01
CA LYS A 76 -1.22 2.58 11.54
C LYS A 76 -2.04 3.74 10.97
N THR A 77 -1.96 4.92 11.59
CA THR A 77 -2.66 6.12 11.13
C THR A 77 -2.19 6.58 9.75
N LEU A 78 -0.86 6.59 9.50
CA LEU A 78 -0.31 6.92 8.18
C LEU A 78 -0.73 5.89 7.13
N LEU A 79 -0.67 4.60 7.49
CA LEU A 79 -1.06 3.52 6.60
C LEU A 79 -2.55 3.60 6.21
N ILE A 80 -3.44 3.72 7.19
CA ILE A 80 -4.89 3.88 6.95
C ILE A 80 -5.17 5.10 6.08
N ALA A 81 -4.59 6.26 6.42
CA ALA A 81 -4.77 7.48 5.63
C ALA A 81 -4.29 7.30 4.19
N ARG A 82 -3.16 6.61 3.98
CA ARG A 82 -2.65 6.33 2.63
C ARG A 82 -3.56 5.40 1.84
N LEU A 83 -4.09 4.35 2.44
CA LEU A 83 -5.01 3.41 1.78
C LEU A 83 -6.27 4.14 1.27
N TYR A 84 -6.91 4.96 2.11
CA TYR A 84 -8.07 5.76 1.69
C TYR A 84 -7.72 6.82 0.65
N LEU A 85 -6.50 7.37 0.67
CA LEU A 85 -6.06 8.23 -0.43
C LEU A 85 -5.91 7.47 -1.75
N CYS A 86 -5.41 6.24 -1.72
CA CYS A 86 -5.33 5.42 -2.93
C CYS A 86 -6.74 5.13 -3.49
N LEU A 87 -7.71 4.82 -2.62
CA LEU A 87 -9.12 4.65 -3.01
C LEU A 87 -9.70 5.90 -3.67
N GLU A 88 -9.57 7.08 -3.03
CA GLU A 88 -10.07 8.35 -3.58
C GLU A 88 -9.51 8.69 -4.98
N ASN A 89 -8.35 8.14 -5.32
CA ASN A 89 -7.67 8.40 -6.59
C ASN A 89 -7.75 7.22 -7.57
N THR A 90 -8.43 6.12 -7.24
CA THR A 90 -8.63 5.02 -8.20
C THR A 90 -9.76 5.38 -9.16
N GLU A 91 -9.59 5.04 -10.45
CA GLU A 91 -10.63 5.20 -11.49
C GLU A 91 -11.15 3.83 -11.94
N ASP A 92 -10.85 2.80 -11.15
CA ASP A 92 -11.05 1.41 -11.54
C ASP A 92 -12.51 0.96 -11.35
N ASN A 93 -12.98 0.07 -12.23
CA ASN A 93 -14.38 -0.39 -12.21
C ASN A 93 -14.70 -1.31 -11.01
N ASN A 94 -13.68 -1.76 -10.27
CA ASN A 94 -13.78 -2.64 -9.11
C ASN A 94 -13.68 -1.87 -7.77
N GLU A 95 -14.22 -0.65 -7.71
CA GLU A 95 -14.17 0.23 -6.53
C GLU A 95 -14.66 -0.49 -5.25
N GLU A 96 -15.69 -1.33 -5.36
CA GLU A 96 -16.24 -2.11 -4.24
C GLU A 96 -15.23 -3.15 -3.69
N ASP A 97 -14.48 -3.84 -4.55
CA ASP A 97 -13.48 -4.82 -4.11
C ASP A 97 -12.32 -4.15 -3.37
N TRP A 98 -11.88 -3.00 -3.89
CA TRP A 98 -10.83 -2.20 -3.26
C TRP A 98 -11.28 -1.66 -1.90
N ASP A 99 -12.50 -1.12 -1.81
CA ASP A 99 -13.05 -0.60 -0.56
C ASP A 99 -13.18 -1.70 0.49
N ASN A 100 -13.71 -2.87 0.10
CA ASN A 100 -13.82 -4.04 0.98
C ASN A 100 -12.46 -4.53 1.49
N LEU A 101 -11.44 -4.55 0.62
CA LEU A 101 -10.09 -4.95 0.97
C LEU A 101 -9.44 -3.95 1.95
N VAL A 102 -9.53 -2.66 1.65
CA VAL A 102 -9.01 -1.60 2.52
C VAL A 102 -9.72 -1.62 3.87
N TRP A 103 -11.04 -1.75 3.89
CA TRP A 103 -11.81 -1.84 5.13
C TRP A 103 -11.42 -3.07 5.96
N SER A 104 -11.14 -4.20 5.32
CA SER A 104 -10.65 -5.41 6.00
C SER A 104 -9.32 -5.15 6.71
N ILE A 105 -8.38 -4.47 6.05
CA ILE A 105 -7.11 -4.05 6.65
C ILE A 105 -7.37 -3.12 7.84
N VAL A 106 -8.19 -2.09 7.64
CA VAL A 106 -8.42 -1.03 8.62
C VAL A 106 -9.08 -1.57 9.88
N SER A 107 -10.11 -2.40 9.74
CA SER A 107 -10.81 -3.04 10.85
C SER A 107 -9.86 -3.90 11.70
N ALA A 108 -9.00 -4.69 11.05
CA ALA A 108 -7.96 -5.48 11.72
C ALA A 108 -6.91 -4.59 12.43
N LEU A 109 -6.40 -3.53 11.77
CA LEU A 109 -5.42 -2.62 12.37
C LEU A 109 -5.96 -1.89 13.60
N LYS A 110 -7.22 -1.49 13.55
CA LYS A 110 -7.92 -0.77 14.63
C LYS A 110 -8.47 -1.71 15.70
N ASN A 111 -8.45 -3.02 15.46
CA ASN A 111 -9.05 -4.04 16.32
C ASN A 111 -10.53 -3.73 16.60
N ILE A 112 -11.29 -3.46 15.53
CA ILE A 112 -12.73 -3.22 15.57
C ILE A 112 -13.45 -4.27 14.71
N PRO A 113 -14.72 -4.59 15.02
CA PRO A 113 -15.50 -5.49 14.17
C PRO A 113 -15.62 -4.95 12.75
N TYR A 114 -15.65 -5.83 11.76
CA TYR A 114 -15.89 -5.46 10.36
C TYR A 114 -17.24 -4.76 10.17
N THR A 115 -18.24 -5.05 11.00
CA THR A 115 -19.57 -4.42 11.00
C THR A 115 -19.65 -3.14 11.83
N SER A 116 -18.51 -2.59 12.26
CA SER A 116 -18.44 -1.36 13.06
C SER A 116 -19.02 -0.16 12.31
N TYR A 117 -19.67 0.73 13.05
CA TYR A 117 -20.12 2.05 12.54
C TYR A 117 -19.02 3.11 12.52
N TRP A 118 -17.79 2.76 12.90
CA TRP A 118 -16.68 3.71 12.84
C TRP A 118 -16.32 3.99 11.39
N ASP A 119 -16.37 5.27 11.01
CA ASP A 119 -16.05 5.72 9.67
C ASP A 119 -14.66 6.40 9.65
N PRO A 120 -13.64 5.80 9.01
CA PRO A 120 -12.32 6.39 8.87
C PRO A 120 -12.34 7.72 8.12
N LEU A 121 -13.27 7.91 7.18
CA LEU A 121 -13.44 9.15 6.46
C LEU A 121 -14.06 10.23 7.32
N GLU A 122 -14.66 9.92 8.48
CA GLU A 122 -15.14 10.88 9.48
C GLU A 122 -14.20 11.05 10.70
N ASP A 123 -13.20 10.17 10.86
CA ASP A 123 -12.21 10.27 11.93
C ASP A 123 -11.30 11.50 11.75
N SER A 124 -11.33 12.42 12.72
CA SER A 124 -10.58 13.68 12.65
C SER A 124 -9.06 13.51 12.53
N VAL A 125 -8.49 12.43 13.07
CA VAL A 125 -7.06 12.14 13.00
C VAL A 125 -6.71 11.65 11.60
N ILE A 126 -7.53 10.76 11.04
CA ILE A 126 -7.37 10.24 9.67
C ILE A 126 -7.54 11.38 8.66
N LYS A 127 -8.62 12.19 8.75
CA LYS A 127 -8.84 13.39 7.91
C LYS A 127 -7.63 14.32 7.89
N LYS A 128 -7.09 14.66 9.07
CA LYS A 128 -5.91 15.54 9.19
C LYS A 128 -4.68 14.92 8.54
N THR A 129 -4.50 13.61 8.70
CA THR A 129 -3.37 12.87 8.13
C THR A 129 -3.48 12.79 6.60
N MET A 130 -4.66 12.49 6.06
CA MET A 130 -4.92 12.51 4.62
C MET A 130 -4.64 13.90 4.03
N LYS A 131 -5.12 14.97 4.67
CA LYS A 131 -4.85 16.35 4.24
C LYS A 131 -3.36 16.67 4.26
N TYR A 132 -2.64 16.23 5.29
CA TYR A 132 -1.18 16.36 5.35
C TYR A 132 -0.50 15.63 4.19
N LEU A 133 -0.86 14.37 3.93
CA LEU A 133 -0.29 13.58 2.84
C LEU A 133 -0.58 14.21 1.47
N LYS A 134 -1.82 14.65 1.19
CA LYS A 134 -2.18 15.36 -0.06
C LYS A 134 -1.34 16.62 -0.30
N LYS A 135 -1.04 17.37 0.77
CA LYS A 135 -0.21 18.58 0.66
C LYS A 135 1.25 18.26 0.32
N ASN A 136 1.77 17.15 0.83
CA ASN A 136 3.18 16.78 0.68
C ASN A 136 3.45 15.86 -0.53
N SER A 137 2.45 15.15 -1.06
CA SER A 137 2.58 14.35 -2.29
C SER A 137 2.91 15.22 -3.51
N VAL A 138 2.30 16.41 -3.60
CA VAL A 138 2.62 17.42 -4.62
C VAL A 138 4.11 17.82 -4.62
N THR A 139 4.79 17.70 -3.48
CA THR A 139 6.22 18.04 -3.39
C THR A 139 7.12 16.88 -3.83
N ILE A 140 6.70 15.63 -3.64
CA ILE A 140 7.51 14.43 -3.94
C ILE A 140 7.43 14.07 -5.42
N ASP A 141 6.26 14.16 -6.05
CA ASP A 141 6.10 13.88 -7.49
C ASP A 141 6.98 14.84 -8.33
N ASN A 142 7.04 16.12 -7.93
CA ASN A 142 7.94 17.12 -8.53
C ASN A 142 9.44 16.84 -8.34
N CYS A 143 9.82 16.03 -7.35
CA CYS A 143 11.21 15.63 -7.11
C CYS A 143 11.58 14.32 -7.84
N LEU A 144 10.64 13.39 -7.99
CA LEU A 144 10.86 12.11 -8.68
C LEU A 144 10.77 12.26 -10.21
N ASP A 145 9.99 13.21 -10.74
CA ASP A 145 10.00 13.57 -12.17
C ASP A 145 11.40 14.02 -12.65
N LYS A 146 12.21 14.59 -11.76
CA LYS A 146 13.61 14.96 -12.08
C LYS A 146 14.56 13.77 -12.10
N LEU A 147 14.23 12.70 -11.38
CA LEU A 147 15.03 11.47 -11.35
C LEU A 147 14.67 10.55 -12.51
N SER A 148 13.40 10.49 -12.94
CA SER A 148 12.99 9.73 -14.13
C SER A 148 13.42 10.37 -15.45
N CYS A 149 13.55 11.71 -15.52
CA CYS A 149 14.11 12.41 -16.69
C CYS A 149 15.64 12.26 -16.86
N SER A 150 16.35 11.66 -15.90
CA SER A 150 17.82 11.52 -15.96
C SER A 150 18.29 10.15 -16.48
N THR A 151 17.37 9.22 -16.78
CA THR A 151 17.69 7.87 -17.30
C THR A 151 17.64 7.74 -18.83
N THR A 152 17.38 8.82 -19.57
CA THR A 152 17.69 8.87 -21.00
C THR A 152 19.14 9.31 -21.18
N LEU A 153 20.07 8.36 -21.06
CA LEU A 153 21.46 8.54 -21.48
C LEU A 153 21.88 7.37 -22.41
N ASN A 154 22.00 7.76 -23.68
CA ASN A 154 22.87 7.25 -24.76
C ASN A 154 22.63 5.85 -25.33
#